data_AF-A0A1T3BJR4-F1
#
_entry.id   AF-A0A1T3BJR4-F1
#
_cell.length_a   1.000
_cell.length_b   1.000
_cell.length_c   1.000
_cell.angle_alpha   90.00
_cell.angle_beta   90.00
_cell.angle_gamma   90.00
#
_symmetry.space_group_name_H-M   'P 1'
#
loop_
_entity.id
_entity.type
_entity.pdbx_description
1 polymer ?
#
loop_
_entity_poly.entity_id
_entity_poly.type
_entity_poly.pdbx_seq_one_letter_code
_entity_poly.pdbx_strand_id
1 'polypeptide(L)'
;MKSATLTKTKIMGKGGGQGVYVAGGKVTLTDVMVSKVGIGVQMMGAGSLTMNGTTEIQFAGNYGVYVGGEVTRAELTKTVIRGEGNGSEYGVYAGDKVMGEVTMTTITRGGSGAGMHVKVHEMRGALRGALRGRTVRLEGVQISGVQKGVHVTGGGTLMIEGSSIIQFTGEYGVKVGEKVTNASLKDVKITGSGKAEKYGMGVYVGEEM
;
A
#
# COMPACT_ATOMS: atom_id res chain seq x y z
N MET A 1 25.10 2.04 -0.82
CA MET A 1 24.77 3.36 -1.40
C MET A 1 24.50 4.32 -0.24
N LYS A 2 25.00 5.57 -0.27
CA LYS A 2 24.72 6.56 0.80
C LYS A 2 23.34 7.20 0.63
N SER A 3 23.01 7.65 -0.58
CA SER A 3 21.68 8.15 -0.94
C SER A 3 21.44 8.20 -2.45
N ALA A 4 20.19 8.26 -2.87
CA ALA A 4 19.79 8.60 -4.23
C ALA A 4 18.53 9.47 -4.23
N THR A 5 18.44 10.41 -5.17
CA THR A 5 17.26 11.28 -5.32
C THR A 5 16.85 11.31 -6.78
N LEU A 6 15.58 11.00 -7.05
CA LEU A 6 14.96 11.16 -8.35
C LEU A 6 13.89 12.25 -8.23
N THR A 7 13.89 13.16 -9.20
CA THR A 7 12.94 14.27 -9.24
C THR A 7 12.36 14.38 -10.65
N LYS A 8 11.03 14.53 -10.78
CA LYS A 8 10.33 14.73 -12.06
C LYS A 8 10.68 13.67 -13.12
N THR A 9 10.93 12.45 -12.67
CA THR A 9 11.44 11.36 -13.52
C THR A 9 10.30 10.47 -13.99
N LYS A 10 10.33 10.02 -15.25
CA LYS A 10 9.39 9.04 -15.80
C LYS A 10 10.09 7.72 -16.04
N ILE A 11 9.53 6.64 -15.48
CA ILE A 11 10.02 5.27 -15.60
C ILE A 11 8.89 4.44 -16.21
N MET A 12 9.08 3.94 -17.42
CA MET A 12 8.03 3.27 -18.20
C MET A 12 8.49 1.89 -18.65
N GLY A 13 7.81 0.85 -18.16
CA GLY A 13 8.04 -0.52 -18.56
C GLY A 13 7.20 -0.95 -19.78
N LYS A 14 7.13 -2.27 -20.01
CA LYS A 14 6.35 -2.90 -21.08
C LYS A 14 5.37 -3.97 -20.57
N GLY A 15 4.93 -3.87 -19.31
CA GLY A 15 3.97 -4.77 -18.66
C GLY A 15 4.59 -5.81 -17.71
N GLY A 16 5.90 -5.75 -17.46
CA GLY A 16 6.62 -6.64 -16.55
C GLY A 16 7.82 -5.95 -15.91
N GLY A 17 8.53 -6.67 -15.03
CA GLY A 17 9.71 -6.16 -14.35
C GLY A 17 9.42 -5.18 -13.22
N GLN A 18 10.47 -4.48 -12.78
CA GLN A 18 10.46 -3.59 -11.62
C GLN A 18 10.77 -2.15 -12.07
N GLY A 19 10.01 -1.17 -11.59
CA GLY A 19 10.25 0.24 -11.91
C GLY A 19 11.47 0.80 -11.19
N VAL A 20 11.47 0.71 -9.85
CA VAL A 20 12.60 1.14 -9.01
C VAL A 20 12.99 0.01 -8.08
N TYR A 21 14.26 -0.39 -8.11
CA TYR A 21 14.85 -1.32 -7.14
C TYR A 21 15.86 -0.59 -6.25
N VAL A 22 15.70 -0.71 -4.93
CA VAL A 22 16.55 -0.09 -3.92
C VAL A 22 17.18 -1.17 -3.05
N ALA A 23 18.49 -1.38 -3.24
CA ALA A 23 19.27 -2.34 -2.46
C ALA A 23 19.56 -1.86 -1.01
N GLY A 24 19.41 -0.57 -0.72
CA GLY A 24 19.66 0.03 0.60
C GLY A 24 20.11 1.49 0.50
N GLY A 25 20.21 2.19 1.64
CA GLY A 25 20.55 3.62 1.73
C GLY A 25 19.33 4.53 1.83
N LYS A 26 19.54 5.85 1.73
CA LYS A 26 18.45 6.85 1.77
C LYS A 26 17.99 7.22 0.36
N VAL A 27 16.78 6.84 -0.03
CA VAL A 27 16.23 7.11 -1.36
C VAL A 27 15.04 8.06 -1.27
N THR A 28 15.01 9.08 -2.14
CA THR A 28 13.90 10.02 -2.26
C THR A 28 13.40 10.09 -3.70
N LEU A 29 12.10 9.90 -3.89
CA LEU A 29 11.38 10.01 -5.16
C LEU A 29 10.38 11.18 -5.05
N THR A 30 10.60 12.23 -5.82
CA THR A 30 9.74 13.43 -5.85
C THR A 30 9.20 13.64 -7.25
N ASP A 31 7.87 13.76 -7.38
CA ASP A 31 7.20 13.91 -8.68
C ASP A 31 7.60 12.82 -9.70
N VAL A 32 7.82 11.58 -9.24
CA VAL A 32 8.23 10.46 -10.09
C VAL A 32 7.01 9.71 -10.61
N MET A 33 7.00 9.38 -11.90
CA MET A 33 5.97 8.54 -12.50
C MET A 33 6.57 7.18 -12.85
N VAL A 34 5.98 6.10 -12.34
CA VAL A 34 6.30 4.72 -12.71
C VAL A 34 5.08 4.08 -13.34
N SER A 35 5.21 3.48 -14.53
CA SER A 35 4.07 2.83 -15.20
C SER A 35 4.46 1.61 -16.03
N LYS A 36 3.46 0.78 -16.34
CA LYS A 36 3.62 -0.45 -17.16
C LYS A 36 4.66 -1.42 -16.59
N VAL A 37 4.68 -1.61 -15.28
CA VAL A 37 5.60 -2.53 -14.59
C VAL A 37 4.83 -3.57 -13.78
N GLY A 38 5.49 -4.69 -13.45
CA GLY A 38 4.95 -5.68 -12.53
C GLY A 38 5.02 -5.18 -11.08
N ILE A 39 6.15 -4.60 -10.70
CA ILE A 39 6.37 -4.00 -9.38
C ILE A 39 6.75 -2.53 -9.56
N GLY A 40 6.09 -1.62 -8.85
CA GLY A 40 6.38 -0.19 -8.92
C GLY A 40 7.73 0.17 -8.31
N VAL A 41 7.82 0.09 -6.98
CA VAL A 41 9.02 0.36 -6.19
C VAL A 41 9.28 -0.81 -5.24
N GLN A 42 10.49 -1.34 -5.21
CA GLN A 42 10.91 -2.37 -4.26
C GLN A 42 12.17 -1.93 -3.53
N MET A 43 12.09 -1.78 -2.21
CA MET A 43 13.26 -1.55 -1.35
C MET A 43 13.48 -2.76 -0.45
N MET A 44 14.67 -3.37 -0.53
CA MET A 44 14.97 -4.60 0.21
C MET A 44 15.89 -4.36 1.41
N GLY A 45 16.97 -3.60 1.23
CA GLY A 45 18.00 -3.45 2.24
C GLY A 45 17.81 -2.25 3.16
N ALA A 46 18.66 -2.19 4.18
CA ALA A 46 18.61 -1.19 5.23
C ALA A 46 18.66 0.26 4.71
N GLY A 47 17.87 1.15 5.32
CA GLY A 47 17.80 2.56 4.97
C GLY A 47 16.38 3.10 4.94
N SER A 48 16.18 4.22 4.24
CA SER A 48 14.88 4.89 4.19
C SER A 48 14.42 5.17 2.77
N LEU A 49 13.11 5.04 2.54
CA LEU A 49 12.43 5.42 1.31
C LEU A 49 11.51 6.61 1.60
N THR A 50 11.62 7.67 0.80
CA THR A 50 10.68 8.80 0.82
C THR A 50 10.10 8.95 -0.59
N MET A 51 8.79 9.00 -0.70
CA MET A 51 8.04 9.24 -1.93
C MET A 51 7.10 10.42 -1.69
N ASN A 52 7.20 11.47 -2.49
CA ASN A 52 6.41 12.68 -2.30
C ASN A 52 6.10 13.47 -3.58
N GLY A 53 5.43 14.61 -3.40
CA GLY A 53 5.00 15.46 -4.51
C GLY A 53 3.86 14.82 -5.29
N THR A 54 3.91 14.88 -6.62
CA THR A 54 2.95 14.24 -7.53
C THR A 54 3.41 12.85 -7.97
N THR A 55 4.12 12.12 -7.09
CA THR A 55 4.62 10.77 -7.42
C THR A 55 3.46 9.81 -7.65
N GLU A 56 3.47 9.12 -8.79
CA GLU A 56 2.43 8.17 -9.20
C GLU A 56 3.04 6.83 -9.62
N ILE A 57 2.49 5.75 -9.07
CA ILE A 57 2.91 4.37 -9.36
C ILE A 57 1.76 3.59 -9.97
N GLN A 58 1.92 3.11 -11.19
CA GLN A 58 1.01 2.20 -11.88
C GLN A 58 1.68 0.83 -12.04
N PHE A 59 1.06 -0.21 -11.49
CA PHE A 59 1.62 -1.57 -11.47
C PHE A 59 0.55 -2.61 -11.83
N ALA A 60 0.95 -3.73 -12.42
CA ALA A 60 0.03 -4.81 -12.80
C ALA A 60 0.38 -6.18 -12.18
N GLY A 61 1.45 -6.26 -11.38
CA GLY A 61 1.89 -7.46 -10.68
C GLY A 61 1.72 -7.33 -9.16
N ASN A 62 2.63 -7.95 -8.40
CA ASN A 62 2.38 -8.17 -6.97
C ASN A 62 2.26 -6.87 -6.15
N TYR A 63 3.12 -5.88 -6.37
CA TYR A 63 3.24 -4.73 -5.45
C TYR A 63 3.37 -3.39 -6.16
N GLY A 64 2.59 -2.40 -5.73
CA GLY A 64 2.86 -1.00 -6.07
C GLY A 64 4.15 -0.54 -5.40
N VAL A 65 4.20 -0.66 -4.07
CA VAL A 65 5.41 -0.42 -3.28
C VAL A 65 5.65 -1.59 -2.33
N TYR A 66 6.81 -2.21 -2.43
CA TYR A 66 7.29 -3.23 -1.51
C TYR A 66 8.39 -2.65 -0.61
N VAL A 67 8.16 -2.72 0.70
CA VAL A 67 9.09 -2.29 1.75
C VAL A 67 9.60 -3.53 2.47
N GLY A 68 10.88 -3.83 2.30
CA GLY A 68 11.55 -5.00 2.84
C GLY A 68 11.84 -4.88 4.34
N GLY A 69 12.13 -6.03 4.94
CA GLY A 69 12.31 -6.15 6.39
C GLY A 69 13.40 -5.25 6.99
N GLU A 70 14.47 -4.99 6.24
CA GLU A 70 15.59 -4.21 6.76
C GLU A 70 15.35 -2.70 6.67
N VAL A 71 14.31 -2.26 5.96
CA VAL A 71 13.99 -0.84 5.78
C VAL A 71 13.61 -0.24 7.13
N THR A 72 14.28 0.86 7.48
CA THR A 72 14.14 1.53 8.78
C THR A 72 13.10 2.65 8.76
N ARG A 73 12.65 3.10 7.59
CA ARG A 73 11.57 4.09 7.42
C ARG A 73 11.05 4.11 5.98
N ALA A 74 9.74 4.17 5.79
CA ALA A 74 9.14 4.38 4.47
C ALA A 74 8.04 5.46 4.54
N GLU A 75 8.24 6.58 3.88
CA GLU A 75 7.26 7.68 3.89
C GLU A 75 6.71 7.91 2.49
N LEU A 76 5.41 7.73 2.33
CA LEU A 76 4.70 7.87 1.07
C LEU A 76 3.64 8.97 1.24
N THR A 77 4.05 10.22 1.08
CA THR A 77 3.19 11.39 1.29
C THR A 77 2.72 11.95 -0.04
N LYS A 78 1.45 12.29 -0.21
CA LYS A 78 0.85 12.73 -1.50
C LYS A 78 1.12 11.79 -2.69
N THR A 79 1.53 10.55 -2.41
CA THR A 79 1.82 9.56 -3.44
C THR A 79 0.54 8.85 -3.84
N VAL A 80 0.36 8.63 -5.15
CA VAL A 80 -0.76 7.89 -5.71
C VAL A 80 -0.29 6.53 -6.20
N ILE A 81 -0.91 5.46 -5.72
CA ILE A 81 -0.61 4.09 -6.15
C ILE A 81 -1.84 3.50 -6.83
N ARG A 82 -1.64 2.98 -8.04
CA ARG A 82 -2.66 2.39 -8.91
C ARG A 82 -2.33 0.98 -9.35
N GLY A 83 -3.13 0.03 -8.91
CA GLY A 83 -3.13 -1.32 -9.48
C GLY A 83 -3.92 -1.35 -10.78
N GLU A 84 -3.34 -2.01 -11.78
CA GLU A 84 -3.88 -2.25 -13.10
C GLU A 84 -4.07 -3.76 -13.35
N GLY A 85 -5.05 -4.11 -14.17
CA GLY A 85 -5.32 -5.51 -14.52
C GLY A 85 -5.82 -6.38 -13.36
N ASN A 86 -5.66 -7.70 -13.51
CA ASN A 86 -6.15 -8.73 -12.59
C ASN A 86 -5.04 -9.33 -11.69
N GLY A 87 -3.77 -8.92 -11.88
CA GLY A 87 -2.61 -9.44 -11.16
C GLY A 87 -2.16 -8.57 -9.97
N SER A 88 -2.84 -7.45 -9.72
CA SER A 88 -2.47 -6.49 -8.68
C SER A 88 -2.81 -7.02 -7.29
N GLU A 89 -1.78 -7.42 -6.53
CA GLU A 89 -1.97 -7.98 -5.19
C GLU A 89 -2.12 -6.88 -4.13
N TYR A 90 -1.07 -6.11 -3.86
CA TYR A 90 -1.10 -5.04 -2.85
C TYR A 90 -0.61 -3.70 -3.40
N GLY A 91 -1.34 -2.63 -3.06
CA GLY A 91 -0.86 -1.27 -3.30
C GLY A 91 0.46 -1.02 -2.58
N VAL A 92 0.48 -1.29 -1.27
CA VAL A 92 1.72 -1.29 -0.47
C VAL A 92 1.83 -2.55 0.38
N TYR A 93 3.01 -3.16 0.35
CA TYR A 93 3.35 -4.30 1.17
C TYR A 93 4.58 -3.99 2.01
N ALA A 94 4.40 -4.02 3.33
CA ALA A 94 5.47 -3.91 4.31
C ALA A 94 5.79 -5.31 4.84
N GLY A 95 6.94 -5.86 4.48
CA GLY A 95 7.32 -7.23 4.85
C GLY A 95 7.36 -7.50 6.36
N ASP A 96 7.36 -8.78 6.72
CA ASP A 96 7.14 -9.25 8.11
C ASP A 96 8.19 -8.81 9.14
N LYS A 97 9.24 -8.13 8.67
CA LYS A 97 10.37 -7.65 9.46
C LYS A 97 10.53 -6.13 9.44
N VAL A 98 9.65 -5.38 8.76
CA VAL A 98 9.84 -3.95 8.49
C VAL A 98 10.16 -3.19 9.78
N MET A 99 11.28 -2.48 9.72
CA MET A 99 11.91 -1.85 10.87
C MET A 99 11.58 -0.35 11.03
N GLY A 100 10.56 0.15 10.34
CA GLY A 100 10.27 1.59 10.27
C GLY A 100 8.81 2.01 10.35
N GLU A 101 8.61 3.32 10.53
CA GLU A 101 7.32 3.97 10.34
C GLU A 101 6.93 3.94 8.86
N VAL A 102 5.67 3.61 8.59
CA VAL A 102 5.08 3.68 7.26
C VAL A 102 3.93 4.68 7.24
N THR A 103 4.09 5.78 6.50
CA THR A 103 3.06 6.80 6.27
C THR A 103 2.54 6.74 4.85
N MET A 104 1.21 6.75 4.65
CA MET A 104 0.59 6.67 3.32
C MET A 104 -0.51 7.71 3.14
N THR A 105 -0.84 8.05 1.90
CA THR A 105 -1.91 9.03 1.59
C THR A 105 -2.91 8.61 0.49
N THR A 106 -2.59 7.74 -0.48
CA THR A 106 -3.61 7.35 -1.49
C THR A 106 -3.30 6.03 -2.21
N ILE A 107 -4.26 5.09 -2.18
CA ILE A 107 -4.22 3.84 -2.94
C ILE A 107 -5.55 3.67 -3.66
N THR A 108 -5.54 3.74 -4.99
CA THR A 108 -6.78 3.68 -5.79
C THR A 108 -6.60 2.69 -6.91
N ARG A 109 -7.63 1.95 -7.32
CA ARG A 109 -7.55 1.21 -8.57
C ARG A 109 -7.45 2.18 -9.75
N GLY A 110 -6.57 1.90 -10.72
CA GLY A 110 -6.60 2.55 -12.03
C GLY A 110 -7.79 2.03 -12.83
N GLY A 111 -8.67 2.91 -13.31
CA GLY A 111 -9.81 2.50 -14.13
C GLY A 111 -9.33 1.76 -15.38
N SER A 112 -9.77 0.51 -15.57
CA SER A 112 -9.64 -0.16 -16.86
C SER A 112 -10.58 0.54 -17.85
N GLY A 113 -10.02 1.00 -18.98
CA GLY A 113 -10.78 1.68 -20.03
C GLY A 113 -12.09 0.96 -20.37
N ALA A 114 -13.13 1.74 -20.60
CA ALA A 114 -14.44 1.26 -21.04
C ALA A 114 -14.28 0.38 -22.30
N GLY A 115 -14.74 -0.88 -22.25
CA GLY A 115 -14.92 -1.65 -23.49
C GLY A 115 -14.59 -3.14 -23.48
N MET A 116 -14.20 -3.78 -22.38
CA MET A 116 -13.98 -5.24 -22.38
C MET A 116 -14.71 -5.93 -21.24
N HIS A 117 -15.61 -6.85 -21.58
CA HIS A 117 -16.24 -7.82 -20.67
C HIS A 117 -15.19 -8.80 -20.11
N VAL A 118 -14.25 -8.31 -19.31
CA VAL A 118 -13.37 -9.13 -18.47
C VAL A 118 -13.86 -8.93 -17.04
N LYS A 119 -14.14 -10.02 -16.32
CA LYS A 119 -14.42 -9.96 -14.88
C LYS A 119 -13.37 -9.08 -14.21
N VAL A 120 -13.79 -7.89 -13.80
CA VAL A 120 -12.92 -6.88 -13.18
C VAL A 120 -12.60 -7.40 -11.78
N HIS A 121 -11.39 -7.92 -11.58
CA HIS A 121 -10.91 -8.24 -10.23
C HIS A 121 -10.36 -6.97 -9.57
N GLU A 122 -10.84 -6.69 -8.36
CA GLU A 122 -10.32 -5.63 -7.51
C GLU A 122 -8.89 -5.99 -7.04
N MET A 123 -8.09 -4.99 -6.66
CA MET A 123 -6.80 -5.26 -6.01
C MET A 123 -7.05 -6.09 -4.75
N ARG A 124 -6.21 -7.11 -4.48
CA ARG A 124 -6.42 -7.97 -3.31
C ARG A 124 -6.40 -7.17 -2.01
N GLY A 125 -5.46 -6.24 -1.86
CA GLY A 125 -5.36 -5.39 -0.68
C GLY A 125 -4.82 -3.99 -0.96
N ALA A 126 -5.18 -3.01 -0.13
CA ALA A 126 -4.51 -1.71 -0.17
C ALA A 126 -3.16 -1.79 0.55
N LEU A 127 -3.18 -2.19 1.82
CA LEU A 127 -2.01 -2.28 2.69
C LEU A 127 -1.95 -3.63 3.41
N ARG A 128 -0.79 -4.27 3.40
CA ARG A 128 -0.44 -5.33 4.35
C ARG A 128 0.89 -5.05 5.03
N GLY A 129 0.94 -5.21 6.36
CA GLY A 129 2.19 -5.06 7.11
C GLY A 129 2.23 -5.79 8.45
N ALA A 130 3.42 -6.26 8.86
CA ALA A 130 3.64 -6.75 10.22
C ALA A 130 4.38 -5.71 11.06
N LEU A 131 3.75 -5.28 12.14
CA LEU A 131 4.31 -4.41 13.16
C LEU A 131 5.26 -5.26 14.02
N ARG A 132 6.50 -4.81 14.26
CA ARG A 132 7.43 -5.43 15.22
C ARG A 132 7.92 -4.39 16.22
N GLY A 133 7.02 -3.98 17.12
CA GLY A 133 7.18 -2.90 18.11
C GLY A 133 7.04 -1.49 17.54
N ARG A 134 6.42 -1.34 16.36
CA ARG A 134 6.46 -0.10 15.56
C ARG A 134 5.10 0.39 15.12
N THR A 135 5.10 1.59 14.54
CA THR A 135 3.89 2.30 14.12
C THR A 135 3.68 2.23 12.62
N VAL A 136 2.49 1.84 12.19
CA VAL A 136 1.94 2.18 10.87
C VAL A 136 0.98 3.33 11.06
N ARG A 137 1.19 4.45 10.34
CA ARG A 137 0.38 5.65 10.45
C ARG A 137 -0.24 5.97 9.09
N LEU A 138 -1.56 5.98 9.02
CA LEU A 138 -2.31 6.32 7.82
C LEU A 138 -3.02 7.64 8.09
N GLU A 139 -2.58 8.72 7.46
CA GLU A 139 -3.12 10.06 7.67
C GLU A 139 -3.69 10.60 6.36
N GLY A 140 -4.99 10.92 6.35
CA GLY A 140 -5.69 11.37 5.15
C GLY A 140 -5.66 10.38 4.00
N VAL A 141 -5.68 9.07 4.29
CA VAL A 141 -5.64 8.05 3.24
C VAL A 141 -6.96 7.94 2.52
N GLN A 142 -6.89 7.82 1.20
CA GLN A 142 -8.02 7.41 0.37
C GLN A 142 -7.74 6.05 -0.25
N ILE A 143 -8.57 5.06 0.11
CA ILE A 143 -8.49 3.68 -0.36
C ILE A 143 -9.78 3.33 -1.12
N SER A 144 -9.65 2.87 -2.36
CA SER A 144 -10.79 2.40 -3.16
C SER A 144 -10.41 1.37 -4.23
N GLY A 145 -11.40 0.55 -4.65
CA GLY A 145 -11.21 -0.48 -5.68
C GLY A 145 -10.40 -1.68 -5.20
N VAL A 146 -10.46 -1.99 -3.90
CA VAL A 146 -9.75 -3.09 -3.23
C VAL A 146 -10.73 -4.09 -2.61
N GLN A 147 -10.36 -5.37 -2.57
CA GLN A 147 -11.09 -6.39 -1.82
C GLN A 147 -10.90 -6.22 -0.32
N LYS A 148 -9.66 -5.98 0.11
CA LYS A 148 -9.27 -5.77 1.51
C LYS A 148 -8.66 -4.38 1.64
N GLY A 149 -9.05 -3.60 2.63
CA GLY A 149 -8.44 -2.29 2.86
C GLY A 149 -7.05 -2.42 3.50
N VAL A 150 -6.99 -2.24 4.81
CA VAL A 150 -5.76 -2.27 5.61
C VAL A 150 -5.68 -3.56 6.40
N HIS A 151 -4.57 -4.28 6.33
CA HIS A 151 -4.28 -5.44 7.15
C HIS A 151 -2.96 -5.24 7.88
N VAL A 152 -3.01 -5.18 9.22
CA VAL A 152 -1.82 -5.16 10.06
C VAL A 152 -1.77 -6.36 10.99
N THR A 153 -0.59 -6.94 11.18
CA THR A 153 -0.31 -8.04 12.11
C THR A 153 0.91 -7.71 12.97
N GLY A 154 1.32 -8.59 13.89
CA GLY A 154 2.52 -8.40 14.71
C GLY A 154 2.38 -7.32 15.82
N GLY A 155 3.38 -7.21 16.70
CA GLY A 155 3.39 -6.26 17.82
C GLY A 155 3.62 -4.80 17.42
N GLY A 156 2.94 -3.84 18.04
CA GLY A 156 3.11 -2.41 17.72
C GLY A 156 1.79 -1.65 17.60
N THR A 157 1.80 -0.53 16.88
CA THR A 157 0.68 0.41 16.84
C THR A 157 0.19 0.65 15.41
N LEU A 158 -1.12 0.53 15.18
CA LEU A 158 -1.79 1.07 14.01
C LEU A 158 -2.44 2.40 14.38
N MET A 159 -2.19 3.45 13.60
CA MET A 159 -2.93 4.71 13.67
C MET A 159 -3.52 5.02 12.29
N ILE A 160 -4.83 5.28 12.24
CA ILE A 160 -5.53 5.77 11.05
C ILE A 160 -6.28 7.04 11.43
N GLU A 161 -5.97 8.15 10.75
CA GLU A 161 -6.53 9.46 11.09
C GLU A 161 -6.63 10.43 9.90
N GLY A 162 -7.04 11.66 10.16
CA GLY A 162 -7.02 12.76 9.20
C GLY A 162 -8.08 12.67 8.11
N SER A 163 -9.32 12.35 8.45
CA SER A 163 -10.44 12.18 7.50
C SER A 163 -10.20 11.08 6.47
N SER A 164 -9.52 10.00 6.88
CA SER A 164 -9.21 8.86 6.02
C SER A 164 -10.49 8.16 5.54
N ILE A 165 -10.53 7.77 4.26
CA ILE A 165 -11.63 7.05 3.63
C ILE A 165 -11.15 5.69 3.15
N ILE A 166 -11.81 4.62 3.59
CA ILE A 166 -11.51 3.24 3.22
C ILE A 166 -12.75 2.60 2.59
N GLN A 167 -12.69 2.36 1.29
CA GLN A 167 -13.71 1.65 0.53
C GLN A 167 -13.20 0.26 0.16
N PHE A 168 -13.96 -0.76 0.50
CA PHE A 168 -13.62 -2.15 0.22
C PHE A 168 -14.85 -2.93 -0.27
N THR A 169 -14.61 -4.07 -0.88
CA THR A 169 -15.68 -4.88 -1.49
C THR A 169 -15.73 -6.30 -0.94
N GLY A 170 -14.61 -6.80 -0.43
CA GLY A 170 -14.44 -8.16 0.08
C GLY A 170 -14.52 -8.24 1.60
N GLU A 171 -13.60 -9.00 2.20
CA GLU A 171 -13.68 -9.44 3.60
C GLU A 171 -13.65 -8.30 4.62
N TYR A 172 -12.79 -7.29 4.45
CA TYR A 172 -12.68 -6.24 5.45
C TYR A 172 -12.13 -4.90 4.95
N GLY A 173 -12.55 -3.83 5.63
CA GLY A 173 -11.97 -2.49 5.50
C GLY A 173 -10.67 -2.37 6.27
N VAL A 174 -10.66 -2.73 7.55
CA VAL A 174 -9.45 -2.72 8.41
C VAL A 174 -9.38 -4.01 9.20
N LYS A 175 -8.28 -4.74 9.12
CA LYS A 175 -7.97 -5.91 9.95
C LYS A 175 -6.78 -5.61 10.85
N VAL A 176 -6.99 -5.78 12.14
CA VAL A 176 -5.99 -5.67 13.21
C VAL A 176 -5.73 -7.06 13.78
N GLY A 177 -4.53 -7.58 13.57
CA GLY A 177 -4.14 -8.88 14.08
C GLY A 177 -3.98 -8.89 15.60
N GLU A 178 -4.18 -10.05 16.20
CA GLU A 178 -4.15 -10.27 17.66
C GLU A 178 -2.90 -9.72 18.36
N LYS A 179 -1.72 -9.81 17.72
CA LYS A 179 -0.46 -9.34 18.31
C LYS A 179 -0.32 -7.82 18.33
N VAL A 180 -1.17 -7.08 17.61
CA VAL A 180 -1.08 -5.62 17.54
C VAL A 180 -1.37 -5.04 18.92
N THR A 181 -0.45 -4.23 19.43
CA THR A 181 -0.48 -3.73 20.80
C THR A 181 -1.48 -2.59 20.97
N ASN A 182 -1.59 -1.73 19.95
CA ASN A 182 -2.54 -0.62 19.95
C ASN A 182 -3.09 -0.41 18.54
N ALA A 183 -4.38 -0.09 18.42
CA ALA A 183 -4.96 0.39 17.18
C ALA A 183 -5.86 1.59 17.47
N SER A 184 -5.65 2.70 16.76
CA SER A 184 -6.46 3.92 16.86
C SER A 184 -6.97 4.32 15.48
N LEU A 185 -8.29 4.40 15.33
CA LEU A 185 -8.96 4.90 14.13
C LEU A 185 -9.74 6.15 14.55
N LYS A 186 -9.28 7.33 14.15
CA LYS A 186 -9.87 8.62 14.53
C LYS A 186 -10.27 9.40 13.30
N ASP A 187 -11.53 9.81 13.18
CA ASP A 187 -12.02 10.50 11.98
C ASP A 187 -11.75 9.69 10.69
N VAL A 188 -12.25 8.45 10.69
CA VAL A 188 -12.09 7.50 9.60
C VAL A 188 -13.46 7.06 9.10
N LYS A 189 -13.69 7.16 7.80
CA LYS A 189 -14.88 6.63 7.13
C LYS A 189 -14.54 5.30 6.46
N ILE A 190 -15.22 4.23 6.87
CA ILE A 190 -15.05 2.90 6.29
C ILE A 190 -16.38 2.49 5.63
N THR A 191 -16.35 2.06 4.37
CA THR A 191 -17.56 1.68 3.63
C THR A 191 -17.31 0.41 2.83
N GLY A 192 -18.10 -0.63 3.10
CA GLY A 192 -18.09 -1.88 2.34
C GLY A 192 -19.19 -1.88 1.27
N SER A 193 -18.88 -2.34 0.05
CA SER A 193 -19.88 -2.44 -1.03
C SER A 193 -20.57 -3.83 -1.12
N GLY A 194 -20.34 -4.72 -0.15
CA GLY A 194 -21.12 -5.95 0.02
C GLY A 194 -20.91 -7.06 -1.02
N LYS A 195 -19.73 -7.19 -1.64
CA LYS A 195 -19.42 -8.29 -2.59
C LYS A 195 -18.69 -9.48 -1.94
N ALA A 196 -18.53 -9.49 -0.61
CA ALA A 196 -17.91 -10.60 0.08
C ALA A 196 -18.76 -11.88 -0.09
N GLU A 197 -18.13 -13.01 -0.39
CA GLU A 197 -18.83 -14.31 -0.56
C GLU A 197 -19.56 -14.78 0.71
N LYS A 198 -19.30 -14.14 1.88
CA LYS A 198 -19.95 -14.47 3.16
C LYS A 198 -20.37 -13.22 3.94
N TYR A 199 -19.41 -12.48 4.49
CA TYR A 199 -19.63 -11.25 5.27
C TYR A 199 -18.45 -10.29 5.06
N GLY A 200 -18.74 -9.01 4.86
CA GLY A 200 -17.72 -7.94 4.81
C GLY A 200 -17.73 -7.14 6.11
N MET A 201 -16.57 -7.03 6.76
CA MET A 201 -16.42 -6.38 8.07
C MET A 201 -15.79 -5.01 7.90
N GLY A 202 -16.41 -3.94 8.41
CA GLY A 202 -15.76 -2.62 8.39
C GLY A 202 -14.41 -2.67 9.10
N VAL A 203 -14.41 -3.16 10.33
CA VAL A 203 -13.21 -3.39 11.15
C VAL A 203 -13.28 -4.81 11.71
N TYR A 204 -12.17 -5.55 11.62
CA TYR A 204 -11.97 -6.87 12.23
C TYR A 204 -10.76 -6.82 13.16
N VAL A 205 -10.92 -7.35 14.36
CA VAL A 205 -9.85 -7.45 15.37
C VAL A 205 -9.82 -8.89 15.87
N GLY A 206 -8.71 -9.60 15.67
CA GLY A 206 -8.60 -11.02 16.05
C GLY A 206 -7.61 -11.84 15.22
N GLU A 207 -7.69 -13.16 15.33
CA GLU A 207 -6.83 -14.12 14.66
C GLU A 207 -7.00 -14.16 13.12
N GLU A 208 -6.14 -14.91 12.41
CA GLU A 208 -6.38 -15.21 11.00
C GLU A 208 -7.50 -16.25 10.85
N MET A 209 -8.45 -16.00 9.93
CA MET A 209 -9.56 -16.91 9.60
C MET A 209 -9.09 -17.95 8.60
#